data_AF-A0A5C0DS88-F1
#
_entry.id   AF-A0A5C0DS88-F1
#
_cell.length_a   1.000
_cell.length_b   1.000
_cell.length_c   1.000
_cell.angle_alpha   90.00
_cell.angle_beta   90.00
_cell.angle_gamma   90.00
#
_symmetry.space_group_name_H-M   'P 1'
#
loop_
_entity.id
_entity.type
_entity.pdbx_description
1 polymer ?
#
loop_
_entity_poly.entity_id
_entity_poly.type
_entity_poly.pdbx_seq_one_letter_code
_entity_poly.pdbx_strand_id
1 'polypeptide(L)'
;MDDIKEILIEKGIIQVFDYQELDTELIDTYQYFEKKFQELYQLSADVFHLDNCFFYISNSYKCNAFAGIIENHNIIGITNGYPVLIKDKFNDKFFSNSLCIAFINEKSISDAYCDLHEDQNFKFNEFVLNCSIEYTFAHEFQHILQFNSSKISKDILYSENLDKNDFNLKKHSWEFDADRMASYQGKRI
;
A
#
# COMPACT_ATOMS: atom_id res chain seq x y z
N MET A 1 15.36 -9.75 23.19
CA MET A 1 14.63 -10.61 22.25
C MET A 1 14.79 -9.88 20.95
N ASP A 2 15.69 -10.36 20.11
CA ASP A 2 16.13 -9.62 18.93
C ASP A 2 14.92 -9.42 18.01
N ASP A 3 14.79 -8.23 17.42
CA ASP A 3 13.68 -7.93 16.52
C ASP A 3 13.76 -8.91 15.35
N ILE A 4 12.69 -9.67 15.11
CA ILE A 4 12.68 -10.68 14.04
C ILE A 4 13.01 -10.05 12.68
N LYS A 5 12.67 -8.77 12.49
CA LYS A 5 13.07 -8.00 11.31
C LYS A 5 14.58 -7.93 11.19
N GLU A 6 15.30 -7.67 12.28
CA GLU A 6 16.77 -7.65 12.31
C GLU A 6 17.34 -9.02 11.97
N ILE A 7 16.80 -10.10 12.53
CA ILE A 7 17.23 -11.48 12.22
C ILE A 7 17.07 -11.78 10.72
N LEU A 8 15.94 -11.39 10.12
CA LEU A 8 15.70 -11.60 8.69
C LEU A 8 16.60 -10.75 7.79
N ILE A 9 16.97 -9.53 8.24
CA ILE A 9 17.96 -8.69 7.56
C ILE A 9 19.36 -9.31 7.64
N GLU A 10 19.80 -9.73 8.83
CA GLU A 10 21.11 -10.33 9.07
C GLU A 10 21.31 -11.63 8.27
N LYS A 11 20.25 -12.43 8.14
CA LYS A 11 20.24 -13.64 7.30
C LYS A 11 20.20 -13.33 5.79
N GLY A 12 20.04 -12.06 5.40
CA GLY A 12 19.91 -11.64 4.00
C GLY A 12 18.60 -12.09 3.33
N ILE A 13 17.58 -12.43 4.13
CA ILE A 13 16.27 -12.89 3.64
C ILE A 13 15.45 -11.71 3.13
N ILE A 14 15.52 -10.57 3.82
CA ILE A 14 14.90 -9.32 3.40
C ILE A 14 15.95 -8.22 3.23
N GLN A 15 15.70 -7.31 2.30
CA GLN A 15 16.54 -6.13 2.05
C GLN A 15 15.76 -4.87 2.36
N VAL A 16 15.97 -4.30 3.54
CA VAL A 16 15.32 -3.07 3.97
C VAL A 16 16.06 -1.85 3.41
N PHE A 17 15.29 -0.88 2.92
CA PHE A 17 15.81 0.41 2.50
C PHE A 17 16.05 1.29 3.73
N ASP A 18 17.31 1.68 3.94
CA ASP A 18 17.66 2.68 4.95
C ASP A 18 17.50 4.09 4.35
N TYR A 19 16.57 4.86 4.90
CA TYR A 19 16.27 6.23 4.48
C TYR A 19 16.70 7.28 5.50
N GLN A 20 17.35 6.90 6.61
CA GLN A 20 17.67 7.83 7.71
C GLN A 20 18.72 8.88 7.33
N GLU A 21 19.51 8.63 6.29
CA GLU A 21 20.54 9.54 5.78
C GLU A 21 20.04 10.44 4.63
N LEU A 22 18.74 10.42 4.31
CA LEU A 22 18.16 11.27 3.26
C LEU A 22 17.83 12.68 3.78
N ASP A 23 17.45 13.57 2.87
CA ASP A 23 16.94 14.89 3.23
C ASP A 23 15.68 14.79 4.11
N THR A 24 15.49 15.75 5.02
CA THR A 24 14.38 15.74 6.01
C THR A 24 13.02 15.50 5.38
N GLU A 25 12.74 16.13 4.22
CA GLU A 25 11.45 15.95 3.54
C GLU A 25 11.22 14.49 3.08
N LEU A 26 12.28 13.82 2.62
CA LEU A 26 12.20 12.43 2.22
C LEU A 26 12.06 11.53 3.44
N ILE A 27 12.81 11.81 4.51
CA ILE A 27 12.65 11.11 5.80
C ILE A 27 11.20 11.18 6.27
N ASP A 28 10.61 12.38 6.33
CA ASP A 28 9.23 12.59 6.75
C ASP A 28 8.24 11.82 5.86
N THR A 29 8.51 11.77 4.55
CA THR A 29 7.71 11.01 3.59
C THR A 29 7.78 9.51 3.89
N TYR A 30 8.98 8.93 4.03
CA TYR A 30 9.12 7.51 4.32
C TYR A 30 8.54 7.13 5.68
N GLN A 31 8.77 7.95 6.72
CA GLN A 31 8.19 7.74 8.05
C GLN A 31 6.66 7.79 8.03
N TYR A 32 6.06 8.68 7.24
CA TYR A 32 4.62 8.76 7.08
C TYR A 32 4.04 7.45 6.52
N PHE A 33 4.59 6.95 5.41
CA PHE A 33 4.15 5.70 4.81
C PHE A 33 4.40 4.51 5.75
N GLU A 34 5.60 4.41 6.34
CA GLU A 34 5.92 3.31 7.25
C GLU A 34 4.93 3.25 8.42
N LYS A 35 4.68 4.39 9.07
CA LYS A 35 3.72 4.49 10.17
C LYS A 35 2.32 4.07 9.74
N LYS A 36 1.82 4.59 8.61
CA LYS A 36 0.46 4.27 8.12
C LYS A 36 0.29 2.79 7.80
N PHE A 37 1.23 2.19 7.10
CA PHE A 37 1.18 0.75 6.80
C PHE A 37 1.29 -0.10 8.06
N GLN A 38 2.15 0.27 9.02
CA GLN A 38 2.26 -0.44 10.30
C GLN A 38 0.95 -0.38 11.11
N GLU A 39 0.33 0.80 11.22
CA GLU A 39 -0.94 0.99 11.91
C GLU A 39 -2.06 0.14 11.28
N LEU A 40 -2.18 0.17 9.95
CA LEU A 40 -3.17 -0.61 9.21
C LEU A 40 -2.93 -2.12 9.37
N TYR A 41 -1.67 -2.55 9.34
CA TYR A 41 -1.33 -3.96 9.47
C TYR A 41 -1.62 -4.47 10.87
N GLN A 42 -1.25 -3.71 11.91
CA GLN A 42 -1.55 -4.07 13.29
C GLN A 42 -3.07 -4.21 13.51
N LEU A 43 -3.84 -3.19 13.10
CA LEU A 43 -5.30 -3.19 13.23
C LEU A 43 -5.93 -4.42 12.55
N SER A 44 -5.47 -4.73 11.33
CA SER A 44 -6.02 -5.83 10.55
C SER A 44 -5.59 -7.19 11.10
N ALA A 45 -4.32 -7.33 11.52
CA ALA A 45 -3.82 -8.55 12.15
C ALA A 45 -4.61 -8.88 13.42
N ASP A 46 -4.94 -7.86 14.24
CA ASP A 46 -5.75 -8.03 15.45
C ASP A 46 -7.16 -8.53 15.13
N VAL A 47 -7.80 -7.97 14.10
CA VAL A 47 -9.16 -8.35 13.66
C VAL A 47 -9.21 -9.77 13.12
N PHE A 48 -8.18 -10.20 12.39
CA PHE A 48 -8.13 -11.51 11.74
C PHE A 48 -7.35 -12.57 12.55
N HIS A 49 -6.89 -12.21 13.75
CA HIS A 49 -6.08 -13.07 14.61
C HIS A 49 -4.85 -13.66 13.90
N LEU A 50 -4.12 -12.81 13.18
CA LEU A 50 -2.87 -13.18 12.53
C LEU A 50 -1.68 -12.85 13.43
N ASP A 51 -0.80 -13.83 13.59
CA ASP A 51 0.47 -13.66 14.27
C ASP A 51 1.62 -13.43 13.26
N ASN A 52 2.78 -13.00 13.78
CA ASN A 52 4.03 -12.87 13.02
C ASN A 52 3.92 -11.93 11.80
N CYS A 53 3.13 -10.85 11.91
CA CYS A 53 2.97 -9.84 10.87
C CYS A 53 4.06 -8.77 10.97
N PHE A 54 4.69 -8.42 9.85
CA PHE A 54 5.59 -7.28 9.81
C PHE A 54 5.54 -6.52 8.47
N PHE A 55 5.79 -5.21 8.56
CA PHE A 55 5.92 -4.32 7.43
C PHE A 55 7.36 -3.84 7.24
N TYR A 56 7.80 -3.68 5.99
CA TYR A 56 9.04 -2.99 5.67
C TYR A 56 9.04 -2.31 4.31
N ILE A 57 9.95 -1.34 4.14
CA ILE A 57 10.25 -0.73 2.85
C ILE A 57 11.44 -1.44 2.23
N SER A 58 11.25 -2.06 1.07
CA SER A 58 12.27 -2.79 0.34
C SER A 58 13.14 -1.87 -0.51
N ASN A 59 14.43 -2.19 -0.60
CA ASN A 59 15.36 -1.48 -1.49
C ASN A 59 15.14 -1.89 -2.97
N SER A 60 14.33 -1.14 -3.69
CA SER A 60 14.02 -1.35 -5.12
C SER A 60 13.45 -0.09 -5.76
N TYR A 61 14.06 0.37 -6.85
CA TYR A 61 13.65 1.59 -7.57
C TYR A 61 12.27 1.53 -8.23
N LYS A 62 11.60 0.37 -8.23
CA LYS A 62 10.24 0.24 -8.78
C LYS A 62 9.24 0.95 -7.88
N CYS A 63 8.07 1.31 -8.43
CA CYS A 63 6.88 1.64 -7.65
C CYS A 63 6.06 0.37 -7.51
N ASN A 64 6.10 -0.28 -6.34
CA ASN A 64 5.35 -1.51 -6.12
C ASN A 64 5.03 -1.74 -4.64
N ALA A 65 3.98 -2.54 -4.42
CA ALA A 65 3.68 -3.18 -3.16
C ALA A 65 3.75 -4.70 -3.34
N PHE A 66 3.86 -5.42 -2.23
CA PHE A 66 3.93 -6.87 -2.24
C PHE A 66 3.48 -7.46 -0.92
N ALA A 67 3.05 -8.71 -0.99
CA ALA A 67 2.69 -9.54 0.15
C ALA A 67 3.32 -10.91 0.06
N GLY A 68 3.59 -11.53 1.20
CA GLY A 68 4.15 -12.88 1.23
C GLY A 68 4.16 -13.52 2.60
N ILE A 69 4.51 -14.81 2.62
CA ILE A 69 4.83 -15.53 3.85
C ILE A 69 6.27 -16.01 3.72
N ILE A 70 7.16 -15.62 4.65
CA ILE A 70 8.56 -16.06 4.67
C ILE A 70 8.92 -16.56 6.07
N GLU A 71 9.48 -17.76 6.19
CA GLU A 71 9.84 -18.37 7.49
C GLU A 71 8.68 -18.34 8.52
N ASN A 72 7.42 -18.54 8.08
CA ASN A 72 6.18 -18.39 8.87
C ASN A 72 5.83 -16.96 9.34
N HIS A 73 6.39 -15.93 8.73
CA HIS A 73 6.04 -14.53 8.97
C HIS A 73 5.19 -14.00 7.84
N ASN A 74 4.12 -13.29 8.18
CA ASN A 74 3.24 -12.61 7.23
C ASN A 74 3.83 -11.24 6.91
N ILE A 75 4.10 -10.98 5.64
CA ILE A 75 4.90 -9.84 5.20
C ILE A 75 4.11 -9.02 4.23
N ILE A 76 4.00 -7.72 4.51
CA ILE A 76 3.60 -6.73 3.52
C ILE A 76 4.77 -5.77 3.39
N GLY A 77 5.06 -5.33 2.18
CA GLY A 77 6.04 -4.30 1.97
C GLY A 77 5.74 -3.45 0.75
N ILE A 78 6.42 -2.32 0.70
CA ILE A 78 6.45 -1.45 -0.46
C ILE A 78 7.91 -1.25 -0.87
N THR A 79 8.14 -0.96 -2.13
CA THR A 79 9.47 -0.59 -2.61
C THR A 79 9.75 0.89 -2.30
N ASN A 80 11.01 1.30 -2.16
CA ASN A 80 11.33 2.69 -1.86
C ASN A 80 10.91 3.68 -2.96
N GLY A 81 10.73 3.23 -4.21
CA GLY A 81 10.12 4.05 -5.25
C GLY A 81 8.64 4.40 -4.99
N TYR A 82 7.90 3.60 -4.21
CA TYR A 82 6.47 3.79 -3.98
C TYR A 82 6.16 5.07 -3.18
N PRO A 83 6.72 5.32 -1.97
CA PRO A 83 6.43 6.54 -1.21
C PRO A 83 6.64 7.83 -1.99
N VAL A 84 7.74 7.93 -2.74
CA VAL A 84 8.09 9.12 -3.51
C VAL A 84 7.10 9.31 -4.67
N LEU A 85 6.90 8.28 -5.49
CA LEU A 85 6.06 8.39 -6.70
C LEU A 85 4.58 8.57 -6.36
N ILE A 86 4.09 7.97 -5.28
CA ILE A 86 2.71 8.12 -4.85
C ILE A 86 2.48 9.50 -4.23
N LYS A 87 3.39 10.01 -3.40
CA LYS A 87 3.34 11.40 -2.90
C LYS A 87 3.35 12.41 -4.05
N ASP A 88 4.25 12.24 -5.01
CA ASP A 88 4.36 13.13 -6.17
C ASP A 88 3.14 13.06 -7.08
N LYS A 89 2.56 11.87 -7.25
CA LYS A 89 1.35 11.67 -8.06
C LYS A 89 0.14 12.36 -7.44
N PHE A 90 0.01 12.29 -6.11
CA PHE A 90 -1.11 12.88 -5.37
C PHE A 90 -0.69 14.22 -4.73
N ASN A 91 -0.11 15.09 -5.55
CA ASN A 91 0.18 16.46 -5.17
C ASN A 91 -0.97 17.42 -5.54
N ASP A 92 -0.95 18.62 -4.99
CA ASP A 92 -1.99 19.64 -5.19
C ASP A 92 -2.25 19.93 -6.67
N LYS A 93 -1.20 19.87 -7.51
CA LYS A 93 -1.30 20.12 -8.95
C LYS A 93 -2.07 19.03 -9.68
N PHE A 94 -1.88 17.75 -9.31
CA PHE A 94 -2.68 16.65 -9.85
C PHE A 94 -4.16 16.88 -9.57
N PHE A 95 -4.49 17.28 -8.34
CA PHE A 95 -5.87 17.55 -7.94
C PHE A 95 -6.49 18.74 -8.67
N SER A 96 -5.79 19.86 -8.77
CA SER A 96 -6.27 21.01 -9.55
C SER A 96 -6.60 20.64 -10.99
N ASN A 97 -5.82 19.73 -11.60
CA ASN A 97 -6.08 19.25 -12.96
C ASN A 97 -7.26 18.26 -13.02
N SER A 98 -7.36 17.32 -12.07
CA SER A 98 -8.49 16.39 -11.97
C SER A 98 -9.82 17.12 -11.71
N LEU A 99 -9.81 18.14 -10.86
CA LEU A 99 -10.91 19.07 -10.62
C LEU A 99 -11.37 19.69 -11.94
N CYS A 100 -10.45 20.33 -12.69
CA CYS A 100 -10.73 20.91 -14.01
C CYS A 100 -11.40 19.93 -14.99
N ILE A 101 -11.06 18.64 -14.95
CA ILE A 101 -11.67 17.62 -15.81
C ILE A 101 -13.05 17.17 -15.29
N ALA A 102 -13.24 17.09 -13.96
CA ALA A 102 -14.53 16.79 -13.35
C ALA A 102 -15.57 17.90 -13.63
N PHE A 103 -15.14 19.17 -13.60
CA PHE A 103 -15.94 20.34 -14.00
C PHE A 103 -16.57 20.21 -15.39
N ILE A 104 -15.91 19.50 -16.32
CA ILE A 104 -16.34 19.37 -17.71
C ILE A 104 -17.41 18.28 -17.89
N ASN A 105 -17.42 17.25 -17.03
CA ASN A 105 -18.16 16.01 -17.32
C ASN A 105 -19.41 15.78 -16.48
N GLU A 106 -19.46 16.20 -15.20
CA GLU A 106 -20.68 16.06 -14.37
C GLU A 106 -20.82 17.17 -13.32
N LYS A 107 -21.93 17.91 -13.39
CA LYS A 107 -22.17 19.09 -12.53
C LYS A 107 -22.29 18.75 -11.04
N SER A 108 -22.97 17.67 -10.68
CA SER A 108 -23.13 17.29 -9.26
C SER A 108 -21.82 16.84 -8.61
N ILE A 109 -20.96 16.17 -9.37
CA ILE A 109 -19.62 15.78 -8.90
C ILE A 109 -18.77 17.04 -8.77
N SER A 110 -18.82 17.92 -9.76
CA SER A 110 -18.16 19.21 -9.73
C SER A 110 -18.52 20.04 -8.49
N ASP A 111 -19.80 20.18 -8.18
CA ASP A 111 -20.28 20.99 -7.04
C ASP A 111 -19.74 20.43 -5.71
N ALA A 112 -19.81 19.11 -5.50
CA ALA A 112 -19.27 18.47 -4.29
C ALA A 112 -17.75 18.63 -4.15
N TYR A 113 -17.02 18.60 -5.27
CA TYR A 113 -15.58 18.82 -5.28
C TYR A 113 -15.19 20.28 -5.04
N CYS A 114 -16.00 21.25 -5.51
CA CYS A 114 -15.84 22.66 -5.13
C CYS A 114 -16.00 22.86 -3.63
N ASP A 115 -17.06 22.31 -3.05
CA ASP A 115 -17.34 22.43 -1.62
C ASP A 115 -16.18 21.90 -0.76
N LEU A 116 -15.59 20.76 -1.16
CA LEU A 116 -14.42 20.18 -0.49
C LEU A 116 -13.13 20.98 -0.71
N HIS A 117 -12.95 21.60 -1.86
CA HIS A 117 -11.77 22.42 -2.16
C HIS A 117 -11.85 23.81 -1.49
N GLU A 118 -13.06 24.34 -1.28
CA GLU A 118 -13.28 25.63 -0.60
C GLU A 118 -13.16 25.52 0.93
N ASP A 119 -13.30 24.32 1.51
CA ASP A 119 -13.03 24.09 2.94
C ASP A 119 -11.52 24.13 3.23
N GLN A 120 -11.06 25.26 3.77
CA GLN A 120 -9.66 25.46 4.17
C GLN A 120 -9.15 24.47 5.24
N ASN A 121 -10.05 23.75 5.92
CA ASN A 121 -9.68 22.74 6.90
C ASN A 121 -9.53 21.34 6.30
N PHE A 122 -10.03 21.13 5.08
CA PHE A 122 -9.95 19.84 4.40
C PHE A 122 -8.74 19.78 3.47
N LYS A 123 -7.80 18.89 3.77
CA LYS A 123 -6.61 18.66 2.95
C LYS A 123 -6.86 17.53 1.96
N PHE A 124 -7.37 17.90 0.79
CA PHE A 124 -7.76 16.94 -0.26
C PHE A 124 -6.60 16.01 -0.68
N ASN A 125 -5.40 16.55 -0.76
CA ASN A 125 -4.19 15.79 -1.10
C ASN A 125 -3.86 14.70 -0.08
N GLU A 126 -3.90 15.04 1.21
CA GLU A 126 -3.70 14.09 2.29
C GLU A 126 -4.82 13.03 2.29
N PHE A 127 -6.06 13.42 2.04
CA PHE A 127 -7.19 12.48 1.96
C PHE A 127 -6.99 11.43 0.87
N VAL A 128 -6.72 11.84 -0.38
CA VAL A 128 -6.55 10.88 -1.48
C VAL A 128 -5.28 10.05 -1.31
N LEU A 129 -4.21 10.64 -0.78
CA LEU A 129 -3.01 9.88 -0.43
C LEU A 129 -3.34 8.76 0.57
N ASN A 130 -4.12 9.06 1.61
CA ASN A 130 -4.57 8.06 2.57
C ASN A 130 -5.45 6.99 1.93
N CYS A 131 -6.42 7.37 1.08
CA CYS A 131 -7.22 6.40 0.33
C CYS A 131 -6.35 5.47 -0.53
N SER A 132 -5.28 5.98 -1.16
CA SER A 132 -4.35 5.17 -1.94
C SER A 132 -3.57 4.20 -1.05
N ILE A 133 -3.07 4.65 0.10
CA ILE A 133 -2.35 3.82 1.07
C ILE A 133 -3.27 2.71 1.60
N GLU A 134 -4.49 3.05 2.01
CA GLU A 134 -5.48 2.09 2.51
C GLU A 134 -5.87 1.07 1.45
N TYR A 135 -6.10 1.50 0.20
CA TYR A 135 -6.38 0.59 -0.90
C TYR A 135 -5.21 -0.39 -1.12
N THR A 136 -3.99 0.12 -1.27
CA THR A 136 -2.81 -0.72 -1.49
C THR A 136 -2.61 -1.68 -0.33
N PHE A 137 -2.70 -1.21 0.91
CA PHE A 137 -2.62 -2.07 2.08
C PHE A 137 -3.68 -3.17 2.06
N ALA A 138 -4.96 -2.82 1.84
CA ALA A 138 -6.06 -3.78 1.88
C ALA A 138 -5.94 -4.84 0.77
N HIS A 139 -5.44 -4.45 -0.41
CA HIS A 139 -5.12 -5.38 -1.50
C HIS A 139 -4.05 -6.40 -1.05
N GLU A 140 -2.92 -5.92 -0.55
CA GLU A 140 -1.82 -6.79 -0.10
C GLU A 140 -2.22 -7.65 1.12
N PHE A 141 -3.02 -7.10 2.03
CA PHE A 141 -3.53 -7.84 3.18
C PHE A 141 -4.49 -8.97 2.76
N GLN A 142 -5.29 -8.77 1.70
CA GLN A 142 -6.11 -9.85 1.16
C GLN A 142 -5.25 -10.99 0.64
N HIS A 143 -4.09 -10.73 0.03
CA HIS A 143 -3.15 -11.78 -0.33
C HIS A 143 -2.63 -12.55 0.89
N ILE A 144 -2.33 -11.87 2.01
CA ILE A 144 -1.99 -12.56 3.27
C ILE A 144 -3.11 -13.51 3.71
N LEU A 145 -4.37 -13.08 3.65
CA LEU A 145 -5.51 -13.94 3.99
C LEU A 145 -5.66 -15.12 3.03
N GLN A 146 -5.44 -14.91 1.73
CA GLN A 146 -5.43 -15.97 0.71
C GLN A 146 -4.30 -16.97 0.97
N PHE A 147 -3.10 -16.52 1.34
CA PHE A 147 -1.97 -17.40 1.64
C PHE A 147 -2.20 -18.22 2.91
N ASN A 148 -2.76 -17.62 3.96
CA ASN A 148 -3.04 -18.32 5.22
C ASN A 148 -4.22 -19.31 5.13
N SER A 149 -5.19 -19.05 4.23
CA SER A 149 -6.35 -19.93 4.04
C SER A 149 -6.14 -21.05 3.01
N SER A 150 -5.15 -20.90 2.13
CA SER A 150 -4.88 -21.87 1.08
C SER A 150 -3.86 -22.92 1.52
N LYS A 151 -3.97 -24.16 1.02
CA LYS A 151 -2.96 -25.23 1.24
C LYS A 151 -1.68 -25.01 0.41
N ILE A 152 -1.27 -23.76 0.26
CA ILE A 152 -0.17 -23.38 -0.61
C ILE A 152 1.13 -23.39 0.20
N SER A 153 2.24 -23.66 -0.49
CA SER A 153 3.57 -23.66 0.12
C SER A 153 3.80 -22.36 0.89
N LYS A 154 4.29 -22.49 2.11
CA LYS A 154 4.90 -21.37 2.84
C LYS A 154 6.21 -20.99 2.09
N ASP A 155 6.63 -19.73 2.14
CA ASP A 155 7.71 -19.14 1.34
C ASP A 155 7.32 -18.69 -0.09
N ILE A 156 6.33 -17.79 -0.18
CA ILE A 156 5.94 -17.12 -1.42
C ILE A 156 6.00 -15.62 -1.21
N LEU A 157 6.66 -14.92 -2.14
CA LEU A 157 6.60 -13.47 -2.28
C LEU A 157 5.83 -13.16 -3.56
N TYR A 158 4.73 -12.43 -3.42
CA TYR A 158 3.87 -12.08 -4.53
C TYR A 158 3.92 -10.57 -4.76
N SER A 159 4.09 -10.17 -6.02
CA SER A 159 4.09 -8.78 -6.42
C SER A 159 3.46 -8.63 -7.79
N GLU A 160 2.70 -7.55 -7.99
CA GLU A 160 2.23 -7.18 -9.31
C GLU A 160 3.39 -6.57 -10.09
N ASN A 161 3.94 -7.32 -11.04
CA ASN A 161 4.65 -6.69 -12.15
C ASN A 161 3.72 -6.77 -13.37
N LEU A 162 3.70 -5.71 -14.17
CA LEU A 162 3.18 -5.70 -15.55
C LEU A 162 4.01 -6.67 -16.41
N ASP A 163 3.86 -7.96 -16.17
CA ASP A 163 4.57 -8.99 -16.89
C ASP A 163 3.81 -9.35 -18.17
N LYS A 164 4.56 -9.51 -19.26
CA LYS A 164 4.07 -10.08 -20.53
C LYS A 164 3.91 -11.61 -20.46
N ASN A 165 3.56 -12.14 -19.30
CA ASN A 165 3.40 -13.59 -19.10
C ASN A 165 2.06 -14.04 -19.67
N ASP A 166 1.96 -15.33 -20.02
CA ASP A 166 0.70 -15.94 -20.46
C ASP A 166 -0.39 -15.78 -19.39
N PHE A 167 -1.62 -15.55 -19.84
CA PHE A 167 -2.76 -15.37 -18.96
C PHE A 167 -2.95 -16.58 -18.03
N ASN A 168 -2.95 -16.33 -16.72
CA ASN A 168 -3.17 -17.35 -15.71
C ASN A 168 -4.47 -17.05 -14.96
N LEU A 169 -5.51 -17.88 -15.18
CA LEU A 169 -6.83 -17.69 -14.59
C LEU A 169 -6.80 -17.70 -13.05
N LYS A 170 -5.96 -18.54 -12.44
CA LYS A 170 -5.84 -18.60 -10.97
C LYS A 170 -5.24 -17.31 -10.44
N LYS A 171 -4.14 -16.85 -11.05
CA LYS A 171 -3.48 -15.59 -10.74
C LYS A 171 -4.48 -14.43 -10.81
N HIS A 172 -5.18 -14.33 -11.94
CA HIS A 172 -6.18 -13.30 -12.17
C HIS A 172 -7.35 -13.32 -11.17
N SER A 173 -7.82 -14.52 -10.78
CA SER A 173 -8.90 -14.65 -9.79
C SER A 173 -8.49 -14.16 -8.41
N TRP A 174 -7.21 -14.31 -8.05
CA TRP A 174 -6.66 -13.82 -6.79
C TRP A 174 -6.53 -12.31 -6.77
N GLU A 175 -6.00 -11.71 -7.85
CA GLU A 175 -5.95 -10.23 -7.99
C GLU A 175 -7.35 -9.64 -7.95
N PHE A 176 -8.30 -10.23 -8.68
CA PHE A 176 -9.68 -9.75 -8.70
C PHE A 176 -10.31 -9.77 -7.29
N ASP A 177 -10.05 -10.81 -6.51
CA ASP A 177 -10.52 -10.87 -5.13
C ASP A 177 -9.84 -9.82 -4.24
N ALA A 178 -8.53 -9.62 -4.39
CA ALA A 178 -7.77 -8.59 -3.69
C ALA A 178 -8.28 -7.17 -4.00
N ASP A 179 -8.42 -6.82 -5.27
CA ASP A 179 -8.95 -5.53 -5.73
C ASP A 179 -10.38 -5.28 -5.25
N ARG A 180 -11.23 -6.32 -5.30
CA ARG A 180 -12.60 -6.23 -4.81
C ARG A 180 -12.64 -5.95 -3.32
N MET A 181 -11.80 -6.62 -2.53
CA MET A 181 -11.75 -6.43 -1.08
C MET A 181 -11.17 -5.06 -0.70
N ALA A 182 -10.11 -4.63 -1.37
CA ALA A 182 -9.53 -3.29 -1.21
C ALA A 182 -10.56 -2.19 -1.50
N SER A 183 -11.32 -2.35 -2.59
CA SER A 183 -12.40 -1.42 -2.96
C SER A 183 -13.56 -1.38 -1.96
N TYR A 184 -13.83 -2.49 -1.24
CA TYR A 184 -14.91 -2.54 -0.24
C TYR A 184 -14.49 -1.94 1.10
N GLN A 185 -13.24 -2.15 1.52
CA GLN A 185 -12.72 -1.56 2.75
C GLN A 185 -12.58 -0.03 2.65
N GLY A 186 -12.17 0.48 1.49
CA GLY A 186 -12.11 1.93 1.23
C GLY A 186 -13.47 2.66 1.22
N LYS A 187 -14.60 1.94 1.28
CA LYS A 187 -15.96 2.53 1.37
C LYS A 187 -16.43 2.78 2.82
N ARG A 188 -15.59 2.51 3.82
CA ARG A 188 -15.91 2.75 5.25
C ARG A 188 -15.40 4.09 5.80
N ILE A 189 -14.86 4.95 4.93
CA ILE A 189 -14.50 6.34 5.24
C ILE A 189 -15.72 7.24 5.01
#